data_AF-A0A1Y1LFB5-F1
#
_entry.id   AF-A0A1Y1LFB5-F1
#
_cell.length_a   1.000
_cell.length_b   1.000
_cell.length_c   1.000
_cell.angle_alpha   90.00
_cell.angle_beta   90.00
_cell.angle_gamma   90.00
#
_symmetry.space_group_name_H-M   'P 1'
#
loop_
_entity.id
_entity.type
_entity.pdbx_description
1 polymer ?
#
loop_
_entity_poly.entity_id
_entity_poly.type
_entity_poly.pdbx_seq_one_letter_code
_entity_poly.pdbx_strand_id
1 'polypeptide(L)'
;ELQDEVEMSINGSTSNENLANRIQEFYYAKNATERNQWSCNICRLVANKGISLQQLGGDKKQICKFASDMCDLFLPNDALQCNRYVDNLIDSWMYIVENKPEIKAESVCRIRMQDKNCFPDSEVNWEINIPKGESRALSTAANNKVQYKVLHLTDIHYDPLYKVGANAVCKDVLCCESISGTPNAPNEAAGYWGDYHVCDMPWYSIDDLMEQLSQHNFSWVYLTGDLIGHQIAATSPRINSDIIKKISQKLRDTLKNVPVYPILGNHEPNPVDAFSPEIVTKSTVSTQWLLNVVAEEWAYWLGPDAKTTIRKGGYYSTVIRPGLRVIALNSNVCFTNNM
;
A
#
# COMPACT_ATOMS: atom_id res chain seq x y z
N GLU A 1 -7.31 -16.15 -30.82
CA GLU A 1 -7.02 -17.48 -30.24
C GLU A 1 -6.73 -17.41 -28.74
N LEU A 2 -5.53 -17.03 -28.27
CA LEU A 2 -5.24 -17.03 -26.81
C LEU A 2 -6.24 -16.18 -26.00
N GLN A 3 -6.61 -14.99 -26.49
CA GLN A 3 -7.60 -14.13 -25.83
C GLN A 3 -8.99 -14.79 -25.75
N ASP A 4 -9.41 -15.50 -26.80
CA ASP A 4 -10.71 -16.18 -26.84
C ASP A 4 -10.75 -17.34 -25.83
N GLU A 5 -9.66 -18.10 -25.71
CA GLU A 5 -9.54 -19.17 -24.72
C GLU A 5 -9.59 -18.64 -23.29
N VAL A 6 -8.93 -17.50 -23.02
CA VAL A 6 -9.00 -16.83 -21.72
C VAL A 6 -10.42 -16.37 -21.42
N GLU A 7 -11.11 -15.77 -22.38
CA GLU A 7 -12.50 -15.36 -22.22
C GLU A 7 -13.44 -16.54 -21.94
N MET A 8 -13.26 -17.66 -22.63
CA MET A 8 -13.99 -18.90 -22.35
C MET A 8 -13.72 -19.43 -20.94
N SER A 9 -12.46 -19.39 -20.48
CA SER A 9 -12.07 -19.81 -19.13
C SER A 9 -12.69 -18.91 -18.06
N ILE A 10 -12.63 -17.58 -18.23
CA ILE A 10 -13.26 -16.59 -17.31
C ILE A 10 -14.78 -16.82 -17.22
N ASN A 11 -15.40 -17.24 -18.32
CA ASN A 11 -16.83 -17.55 -18.37
C ASN A 11 -17.19 -18.97 -17.88
N GLY A 12 -16.20 -19.79 -17.49
CA GLY A 12 -16.41 -21.15 -17.00
C GLY A 12 -16.79 -22.15 -18.09
N SER A 13 -16.46 -21.88 -19.35
CA SER A 13 -16.89 -22.66 -20.52
C SER A 13 -15.92 -23.77 -20.92
N THR A 14 -14.65 -23.71 -20.51
CA THR A 14 -13.62 -24.73 -20.80
C THR A 14 -12.52 -24.72 -19.73
N SER A 15 -11.96 -25.89 -19.41
CA SER A 15 -10.70 -26.02 -18.65
C SER A 15 -9.59 -26.48 -19.60
N ASN A 16 -8.63 -25.60 -19.91
CA ASN A 16 -7.43 -25.97 -20.64
C ASN A 16 -6.26 -26.01 -19.66
N GLU A 17 -5.79 -27.21 -19.31
CA GLU A 17 -4.70 -27.43 -18.34
C GLU A 17 -3.41 -26.69 -18.70
N ASN A 18 -3.22 -26.29 -19.97
CA ASN A 18 -2.03 -25.58 -20.43
C ASN A 18 -2.25 -24.07 -20.65
N LEU A 19 -3.43 -23.53 -20.33
CA LEU A 19 -3.75 -22.13 -20.58
C LEU A 19 -2.87 -21.18 -19.74
N ALA A 20 -2.65 -21.50 -18.47
CA ALA A 20 -1.80 -20.70 -17.58
C ALA A 20 -0.36 -20.57 -18.13
N ASN A 21 0.22 -21.67 -18.63
CA ASN A 21 1.57 -21.64 -19.22
C ASN A 21 1.62 -20.78 -20.48
N ARG A 22 0.61 -20.88 -21.36
CA ARG A 22 0.55 -20.06 -22.59
C ARG A 22 0.35 -18.58 -22.30
N ILE A 23 -0.37 -18.24 -21.23
CA ILE A 23 -0.46 -16.86 -20.72
C ILE A 23 0.94 -16.38 -20.31
N GLN A 24 1.68 -17.17 -19.54
CA GLN A 24 3.05 -16.82 -19.14
C GLN A 24 3.97 -16.63 -20.36
N GLU A 25 3.94 -17.56 -21.32
CA GLU A 25 4.72 -17.45 -22.56
C GLU A 25 4.41 -16.16 -23.33
N PHE A 26 3.12 -15.78 -23.45
CA PHE A 26 2.72 -14.52 -24.08
C PHE A 26 3.31 -13.30 -23.35
N TYR A 27 3.24 -13.29 -22.01
CA TYR A 27 3.80 -12.22 -21.20
C TYR A 27 5.32 -12.07 -21.37
N TYR A 28 6.07 -13.15 -21.57
CA TYR A 28 7.52 -13.06 -21.78
C TYR A 28 7.92 -12.78 -23.23
N ALA A 29 7.13 -13.19 -24.21
CA ALA A 29 7.51 -13.15 -25.63
C ALA A 29 7.18 -11.84 -26.36
N LYS A 30 6.22 -11.05 -25.88
CA LYS A 30 5.70 -9.87 -26.60
C LYS A 30 6.32 -8.56 -26.15
N ASN A 31 6.22 -7.50 -26.99
CA ASN A 31 6.70 -6.18 -26.61
C ASN A 31 5.80 -5.52 -25.54
N ALA A 32 6.30 -4.47 -24.87
CA ALA A 32 5.59 -3.85 -23.76
C ALA A 32 4.20 -3.30 -24.14
N THR A 33 4.05 -2.72 -25.33
CA THR A 33 2.77 -2.15 -25.78
C THR A 33 1.70 -3.23 -25.95
N GLU A 34 2.03 -4.32 -26.62
CA GLU A 34 1.11 -5.45 -26.83
C GLU A 34 0.71 -6.08 -25.48
N ARG A 35 1.66 -6.26 -24.57
CA ARG A 35 1.39 -6.81 -23.22
C ARG A 35 0.48 -5.90 -22.40
N ASN A 36 0.68 -4.58 -22.49
CA ASN A 36 -0.12 -3.60 -21.77
C ASN A 36 -1.57 -3.61 -22.28
N GLN A 37 -1.77 -3.59 -23.60
CA GLN A 37 -3.09 -3.66 -24.21
C GLN A 37 -3.82 -4.97 -23.86
N TRP A 38 -3.10 -6.08 -23.89
CA TRP A 38 -3.65 -7.38 -23.49
C TRP A 38 -4.04 -7.39 -22.01
N SER A 39 -3.18 -6.91 -21.11
CA SER A 39 -3.46 -6.82 -19.67
C SER A 39 -4.69 -5.95 -19.38
N CYS A 40 -4.88 -4.87 -20.13
CA CYS A 40 -6.09 -4.05 -20.07
C CYS A 40 -7.37 -4.81 -20.43
N ASN A 41 -7.34 -5.54 -21.55
CA ASN A 41 -8.48 -6.32 -22.00
C ASN A 41 -8.84 -7.40 -20.98
N ILE A 42 -7.83 -8.11 -20.45
CA ILE A 42 -8.02 -9.13 -19.42
C ILE A 42 -8.58 -8.51 -18.13
N CYS A 43 -8.03 -7.39 -17.67
CA CYS A 43 -8.58 -6.69 -16.51
C CYS A 43 -10.07 -6.40 -16.70
N ARG A 44 -10.47 -5.87 -17.87
CA ARG A 44 -11.87 -5.53 -18.14
C ARG A 44 -12.76 -6.77 -18.13
N LEU A 45 -12.32 -7.88 -18.72
CA LEU A 45 -13.06 -9.14 -18.70
C LEU A 45 -13.25 -9.68 -17.28
N VAL A 46 -12.16 -9.74 -16.49
CA VAL A 46 -12.20 -10.24 -15.10
C VAL A 46 -13.05 -9.35 -14.21
N ALA A 47 -12.84 -8.04 -14.25
CA ALA A 47 -13.61 -7.09 -13.46
C ALA A 47 -15.10 -7.11 -13.85
N ASN A 48 -15.42 -7.17 -15.14
CA ASN A 48 -16.81 -7.24 -15.61
C ASN A 48 -17.50 -8.51 -15.12
N LYS A 49 -16.82 -9.65 -15.20
CA LYS A 49 -17.34 -10.94 -14.71
C LYS A 49 -17.56 -10.91 -13.19
N GLY A 50 -16.59 -10.38 -12.43
CA GLY A 50 -16.70 -10.25 -10.97
C GLY A 50 -17.84 -9.31 -10.55
N ILE A 51 -17.97 -8.15 -11.18
CA ILE A 51 -19.06 -7.19 -10.94
C ILE A 51 -20.41 -7.86 -11.25
N SER A 52 -20.53 -8.47 -12.44
CA SER A 52 -21.76 -9.14 -12.88
C SER A 52 -22.16 -10.29 -11.95
N LEU A 53 -21.19 -11.12 -11.53
CA LEU A 53 -21.42 -12.23 -10.62
C LEU A 53 -22.08 -11.75 -9.32
N GLN A 54 -21.58 -10.66 -8.74
CA GLN A 54 -22.14 -10.10 -7.52
C GLN A 54 -23.50 -9.42 -7.76
N GLN A 55 -23.65 -8.63 -8.82
CA GLN A 55 -24.91 -7.95 -9.16
C GLN A 55 -26.06 -8.93 -9.45
N LEU A 56 -25.74 -10.14 -9.92
CA LEU A 56 -26.70 -11.23 -10.13
C LEU A 56 -27.00 -12.04 -8.85
N GLY A 57 -26.49 -11.61 -7.69
CA GLY A 57 -26.76 -12.24 -6.39
C GLY A 57 -25.73 -13.29 -5.96
N GLY A 58 -24.56 -13.33 -6.58
CA GLY A 58 -23.46 -14.19 -6.15
C GLY A 58 -22.99 -13.85 -4.73
N ASP A 59 -22.81 -14.88 -3.90
CA ASP A 59 -22.36 -14.69 -2.52
C ASP A 59 -20.83 -14.54 -2.40
N LYS A 60 -20.36 -14.18 -1.20
CA LYS A 60 -18.93 -14.01 -0.90
C LYS A 60 -18.09 -15.23 -1.31
N LYS A 61 -18.61 -16.45 -1.10
CA LYS A 61 -17.88 -17.68 -1.41
C LYS A 61 -17.73 -17.86 -2.92
N GLN A 62 -18.76 -17.57 -3.69
CA GLN A 62 -18.72 -17.63 -5.15
C GLN A 62 -17.75 -16.59 -5.72
N ILE A 63 -17.75 -15.36 -5.19
CA ILE A 63 -16.85 -14.29 -5.65
C ILE A 63 -15.39 -14.61 -5.25
N CYS A 64 -15.14 -15.05 -4.01
CA CYS A 64 -13.82 -15.54 -3.58
C CYS A 64 -13.33 -16.65 -4.51
N LYS A 65 -14.16 -17.67 -4.78
CA LYS A 65 -13.78 -18.78 -5.66
C LYS A 65 -13.44 -18.30 -7.07
N PHE A 66 -14.24 -17.39 -7.62
CA PHE A 66 -13.95 -16.78 -8.93
C PHE A 66 -12.60 -16.05 -8.92
N ALA A 67 -12.33 -15.23 -7.90
CA ALA A 67 -11.06 -14.52 -7.78
C ALA A 67 -9.87 -15.48 -7.59
N SER A 68 -10.03 -16.54 -6.80
CA SER A 68 -9.05 -17.62 -6.66
C SER A 68 -8.73 -18.31 -7.98
N ASP A 69 -9.75 -18.60 -8.79
CA ASP A 69 -9.55 -19.18 -10.12
C ASP A 69 -8.73 -18.25 -11.03
N MET A 70 -8.90 -16.94 -10.88
CA MET A 70 -8.08 -15.95 -11.61
C MET A 70 -6.64 -15.91 -11.07
N CYS A 71 -6.43 -16.07 -9.76
CA CYS A 71 -5.10 -16.22 -9.17
C CYS A 71 -4.38 -17.43 -9.77
N ASP A 72 -5.03 -18.59 -9.80
CA ASP A 72 -4.44 -19.83 -10.34
C ASP A 72 -4.15 -19.72 -11.84
N LEU A 73 -5.01 -19.04 -12.59
CA LEU A 73 -4.87 -18.89 -14.04
C LEU A 73 -3.77 -17.91 -14.45
N PHE A 74 -3.72 -16.73 -13.82
CA PHE A 74 -2.84 -15.64 -14.25
C PHE A 74 -1.54 -15.57 -13.45
N LEU A 75 -1.53 -16.07 -12.21
CA LEU A 75 -0.39 -16.03 -11.29
C LEU A 75 -0.10 -17.43 -10.71
N PRO A 76 0.11 -18.46 -11.55
CA PRO A 76 0.23 -19.85 -11.08
C PRO A 76 1.41 -20.06 -10.10
N ASN A 77 2.47 -19.26 -10.21
CA ASN A 77 3.63 -19.33 -9.31
C ASN A 77 3.40 -18.63 -7.97
N ASP A 78 2.43 -17.70 -7.91
CA ASP A 78 2.16 -16.83 -6.75
C ASP A 78 0.70 -16.98 -6.27
N ALA A 79 0.05 -18.07 -6.66
CA ALA A 79 -1.38 -18.27 -6.45
C ALA A 79 -1.75 -18.24 -4.96
N LEU A 80 -0.91 -18.80 -4.09
CA LEU A 80 -1.13 -18.78 -2.64
C LEU A 80 -1.19 -17.34 -2.10
N GLN A 81 -0.26 -16.49 -2.54
CA GLN A 81 -0.14 -15.11 -2.10
C GLN A 81 -1.29 -14.27 -2.66
N CYS A 82 -1.63 -14.47 -3.93
CA CYS A 82 -2.80 -13.87 -4.56
C CYS A 82 -4.10 -14.25 -3.82
N ASN A 83 -4.28 -15.51 -3.46
CA ASN A 83 -5.45 -15.98 -2.70
C ASN A 83 -5.56 -15.31 -1.32
N ARG A 84 -4.46 -15.16 -0.59
CA ARG A 84 -4.44 -14.42 0.68
C ARG A 84 -4.82 -12.95 0.50
N TYR A 85 -4.35 -12.32 -0.58
CA TYR A 85 -4.69 -10.95 -0.92
C TYR A 85 -6.19 -10.81 -1.24
N VAL A 86 -6.76 -11.76 -1.98
CA VAL A 86 -8.20 -11.85 -2.27
C VAL A 86 -9.01 -11.96 -0.97
N ASP A 87 -8.62 -12.83 -0.05
CA ASP A 87 -9.32 -13.02 1.23
C ASP A 87 -9.38 -11.74 2.07
N ASN A 88 -8.32 -10.92 2.01
CA ASN A 88 -8.26 -9.65 2.71
C ASN A 88 -9.12 -8.57 2.02
N LEU A 89 -9.10 -8.49 0.68
CA LEU A 89 -9.79 -7.43 -0.06
C LEU A 89 -11.27 -7.69 -0.36
N ILE A 90 -11.73 -8.93 -0.26
CA ILE A 90 -13.07 -9.30 -0.73
C ILE A 90 -14.19 -8.45 -0.11
N ASP A 91 -14.07 -8.06 1.16
CA ASP A 91 -15.10 -7.25 1.82
C ASP A 91 -15.14 -5.82 1.28
N SER A 92 -13.99 -5.24 0.89
CA SER A 92 -13.90 -3.95 0.20
C SER A 92 -14.52 -4.03 -1.19
N TRP A 93 -14.16 -5.06 -1.97
CA TRP A 93 -14.73 -5.29 -3.29
C TRP A 93 -16.26 -5.40 -3.23
N MET A 94 -16.77 -6.26 -2.34
CA MET A 94 -18.20 -6.46 -2.20
C MET A 94 -18.91 -5.17 -1.81
N TYR A 95 -18.34 -4.42 -0.87
CA TYR A 95 -18.89 -3.13 -0.46
C TYR A 95 -18.93 -2.11 -1.60
N ILE A 96 -17.89 -2.03 -2.43
CA ILE A 96 -17.85 -1.13 -3.59
C ILE A 96 -18.97 -1.47 -4.57
N VAL A 97 -19.10 -2.73 -4.96
CA VAL A 97 -20.11 -3.14 -5.96
C VAL A 97 -21.53 -2.95 -5.41
N GLU A 98 -21.76 -3.21 -4.13
CA GLU A 98 -23.04 -2.97 -3.45
C GLU A 98 -23.43 -1.47 -3.42
N ASN A 99 -22.46 -0.59 -3.18
CA ASN A 99 -22.72 0.85 -2.97
C ASN A 99 -22.49 1.70 -4.24
N LYS A 100 -22.04 1.09 -5.34
CA LYS A 100 -21.89 1.71 -6.66
C LYS A 100 -22.47 0.78 -7.74
N PRO A 101 -23.80 0.60 -7.82
CA PRO A 101 -24.41 -0.31 -8.78
C PRO A 101 -24.09 0.04 -10.25
N GLU A 102 -23.72 1.28 -10.53
CA GLU A 102 -23.29 1.77 -11.84
C GLU A 102 -21.80 1.55 -12.15
N ILE A 103 -21.05 0.89 -11.26
CA ILE A 103 -19.63 0.62 -11.46
C ILE A 103 -19.39 -0.19 -12.74
N LYS A 104 -18.38 0.23 -13.51
CA LYS A 104 -17.98 -0.41 -14.75
C LYS A 104 -16.57 -0.96 -14.64
N ALA A 105 -16.31 -2.06 -15.35
CA ALA A 105 -14.98 -2.67 -15.42
C ALA A 105 -13.92 -1.68 -15.93
N GLU A 106 -14.28 -0.79 -16.86
CA GLU A 106 -13.40 0.27 -17.37
C GLU A 106 -12.95 1.22 -16.26
N SER A 107 -13.83 1.56 -15.31
CA SER A 107 -13.50 2.44 -14.19
C SER A 107 -12.50 1.77 -13.24
N VAL A 108 -12.70 0.48 -12.94
CA VAL A 108 -11.79 -0.32 -12.10
C VAL A 108 -10.41 -0.43 -12.76
N CYS A 109 -10.38 -0.85 -14.03
CA CYS A 109 -9.14 -1.06 -14.77
C CYS A 109 -8.39 0.22 -15.06
N ARG A 110 -9.09 1.34 -15.25
CA ARG A 110 -8.45 2.66 -15.38
C ARG A 110 -7.64 3.02 -14.15
N ILE A 111 -8.18 2.76 -12.95
CA ILE A 111 -7.49 3.09 -11.71
C ILE A 111 -6.35 2.09 -11.47
N ARG A 112 -6.62 0.79 -11.60
CA ARG A 112 -5.67 -0.26 -11.21
C ARG A 112 -4.50 -0.44 -12.19
N MET A 113 -4.69 -0.13 -13.47
CA MET A 113 -3.74 -0.39 -14.56
C MET A 113 -3.23 0.91 -15.22
N GLN A 114 -3.05 1.99 -14.45
CA GLN A 114 -2.53 3.26 -14.99
C GLN A 114 -1.12 3.10 -15.57
N ASP A 115 -0.27 2.27 -14.96
CA ASP A 115 1.08 1.95 -15.43
C ASP A 115 1.10 1.21 -16.78
N LYS A 116 -0.04 0.61 -17.15
CA LYS A 116 -0.29 -0.03 -18.46
C LYS A 116 -0.97 0.91 -19.46
N ASN A 117 -1.16 2.19 -19.13
CA ASN A 117 -1.92 3.16 -19.90
C ASN A 117 -3.38 2.73 -20.18
N CYS A 118 -4.03 2.14 -19.17
CA CYS A 118 -5.37 1.57 -19.31
C CYS A 118 -6.50 2.59 -19.25
N PHE A 119 -6.41 3.66 -20.03
CA PHE A 119 -7.40 4.72 -20.01
C PHE A 119 -8.60 4.35 -20.91
N PRO A 120 -9.86 4.53 -20.45
CA PRO A 120 -11.02 4.50 -21.33
C PRO A 120 -11.02 5.78 -22.19
N ASP A 121 -11.71 5.73 -23.33
CA ASP A 121 -11.84 6.90 -24.22
C ASP A 121 -12.62 8.07 -23.57
N SER A 122 -13.36 7.82 -22.48
CA SER A 122 -14.10 8.85 -21.74
C SER A 122 -13.27 9.43 -20.58
N GLU A 123 -12.83 10.68 -20.73
CA GLU A 123 -12.15 11.45 -19.68
C GLU A 123 -13.08 11.69 -18.47
N VAL A 124 -12.62 11.40 -17.25
CA VAL A 124 -13.25 11.92 -16.03
C VAL A 124 -12.56 13.24 -15.71
N ASN A 125 -13.12 14.30 -16.27
CA ASN A 125 -12.63 15.65 -16.05
C ASN A 125 -13.21 16.20 -14.75
N TRP A 126 -12.33 16.62 -13.87
CA TRP A 126 -12.65 17.36 -12.66
C TRP A 126 -11.68 18.52 -12.55
N GLU A 127 -12.14 19.64 -12.00
CA GLU A 127 -11.35 20.87 -11.89
C GLU A 127 -11.31 21.32 -10.44
N ILE A 128 -10.18 21.88 -10.03
CA ILE A 128 -10.06 22.62 -8.78
C ILE A 128 -10.02 24.10 -9.12
N ASN A 129 -10.95 24.85 -8.54
CA ASN A 129 -10.92 26.32 -8.61
C ASN A 129 -9.74 26.84 -7.80
N ILE A 130 -8.66 27.23 -8.46
CA ILE A 130 -7.51 27.87 -7.82
C ILE A 130 -7.85 29.37 -7.65
N PRO A 131 -7.87 29.91 -6.42
CA PRO A 131 -8.09 31.34 -6.22
C PRO A 131 -7.04 32.17 -6.97
N LYS A 132 -7.45 33.32 -7.51
CA LYS A 132 -6.51 34.27 -8.11
C LYS A 132 -5.48 34.68 -7.05
N GLY A 133 -4.20 34.45 -7.34
CA GLY A 133 -3.09 34.80 -6.45
C GLY A 133 -1.91 35.37 -7.24
N GLU A 134 -1.13 36.23 -6.59
CA GLU A 134 0.14 36.70 -7.12
C GLU A 134 1.25 35.76 -6.67
N SER A 135 1.72 34.89 -7.58
CA SER A 135 2.96 34.13 -7.36
C SER A 135 4.11 35.11 -7.25
N ARG A 136 4.59 35.37 -6.03
CA ARG A 136 5.79 36.19 -5.83
C ARG A 136 6.99 35.42 -6.36
N ALA A 137 7.77 36.06 -7.23
CA ALA A 137 9.07 35.53 -7.63
C ALA A 137 9.94 35.33 -6.37
N LEU A 138 10.57 34.16 -6.26
CA LEU A 138 11.50 33.88 -5.17
C LEU A 138 12.68 34.85 -5.28
N SER A 139 12.96 35.63 -4.23
CA SER A 139 14.15 36.48 -4.23
C SER A 139 15.39 35.60 -4.08
N THR A 140 16.37 35.83 -4.96
CA THR A 140 17.67 35.17 -4.88
C THR A 140 18.52 35.86 -3.82
N ALA A 141 18.77 35.13 -2.73
CA ALA A 141 19.74 35.40 -1.67
C ALA A 141 19.30 36.31 -0.51
N ALA A 142 19.25 35.71 0.69
CA ALA A 142 19.57 36.38 1.93
C ALA A 142 21.04 36.08 2.28
N ASN A 143 21.81 37.11 2.61
CA ASN A 143 23.24 37.01 2.98
C ASN A 143 23.49 36.32 4.33
N ASN A 144 22.44 36.09 5.13
CA ASN A 144 22.49 35.33 6.39
C ASN A 144 21.60 34.08 6.29
N LYS A 145 22.18 32.97 5.80
CA LYS A 145 21.47 31.69 5.70
C LYS A 145 21.49 30.98 7.05
N VAL A 146 20.34 30.96 7.74
CA VAL A 146 20.16 30.01 8.84
C VAL A 146 20.04 28.61 8.23
N GLN A 147 20.88 27.68 8.69
CA GLN A 147 20.86 26.30 8.22
C GLN A 147 20.04 25.43 9.18
N TYR A 148 19.23 24.54 8.62
CA TYR A 148 18.50 23.53 9.38
C TYR A 148 19.01 22.15 9.00
N LYS A 149 19.22 21.30 9.99
CA LYS A 149 19.47 19.88 9.77
C LYS A 149 18.13 19.17 9.91
N VAL A 150 17.59 18.68 8.80
CA VAL A 150 16.30 17.99 8.76
C VAL A 150 16.57 16.51 8.53
N LEU A 151 16.04 15.66 9.42
CA LEU A 151 16.05 14.21 9.21
C LEU A 151 14.82 13.83 8.37
N HIS A 152 14.99 12.93 7.42
CA HIS A 152 13.89 12.30 6.69
C HIS A 152 13.99 10.79 6.90
N LEU A 153 12.97 10.23 7.55
CA LEU A 153 12.77 8.78 7.73
C LEU A 153 11.58 8.33 6.88
N THR A 154 11.68 7.15 6.29
CA THR A 154 10.66 6.57 5.42
C THR A 154 10.87 5.07 5.35
N ASP A 155 9.82 4.30 5.06
CA ASP A 155 9.89 2.89 4.67
C ASP A 155 10.68 2.04 5.68
N ILE A 156 10.36 2.21 6.97
CA ILE A 156 11.02 1.47 8.05
C ILE A 156 10.70 -0.03 7.96
N HIS A 157 9.49 -0.38 7.51
CA HIS A 157 8.99 -1.74 7.34
C HIS A 157 9.46 -2.69 8.45
N TYR A 158 8.95 -2.47 9.67
CA TYR A 158 9.30 -3.32 10.79
C TYR A 158 8.65 -4.71 10.63
N ASP A 159 9.50 -5.72 10.62
CA ASP A 159 9.12 -7.12 10.66
C ASP A 159 9.21 -7.68 12.09
N PRO A 160 8.07 -7.93 12.78
CA PRO A 160 8.08 -8.55 14.09
C PRO A 160 8.38 -10.05 14.08
N LEU A 161 8.39 -10.70 12.91
CA LEU A 161 8.61 -12.13 12.69
C LEU A 161 10.01 -12.45 12.12
N TYR A 162 10.81 -11.42 11.80
CA TYR A 162 12.17 -11.57 11.32
C TYR A 162 12.98 -12.47 12.25
N LYS A 163 13.67 -13.44 11.65
CA LYS A 163 14.47 -14.42 12.38
C LYS A 163 15.81 -14.64 11.70
N VAL A 164 16.87 -14.29 12.44
CA VAL A 164 18.26 -14.58 12.08
C VAL A 164 18.42 -16.06 11.77
N GLY A 165 19.07 -16.35 10.64
CA GLY A 165 19.33 -17.69 10.15
C GLY A 165 18.15 -18.39 9.48
N ALA A 166 16.97 -17.75 9.40
CA ALA A 166 15.87 -18.26 8.59
C ALA A 166 16.19 -18.22 7.10
N ASN A 167 15.41 -18.91 6.28
CA ASN A 167 15.61 -18.88 4.84
C ASN A 167 15.27 -17.49 4.25
N ALA A 168 16.28 -16.82 3.69
CA ALA A 168 16.13 -15.55 2.97
C ALA A 168 15.73 -15.75 1.49
N VAL A 169 15.90 -16.97 0.95
CA VAL A 169 15.57 -17.32 -0.43
C VAL A 169 14.36 -18.26 -0.45
N CYS A 170 13.20 -17.69 -0.12
CA CYS A 170 11.93 -18.40 -0.12
C CYS A 170 11.09 -18.04 -1.36
N LYS A 171 9.91 -18.68 -1.50
CA LYS A 171 8.96 -18.41 -2.61
C LYS A 171 7.80 -17.49 -2.20
N ASP A 172 7.84 -16.95 -0.98
CA ASP A 172 6.82 -16.04 -0.47
C ASP A 172 7.17 -14.58 -0.80
N VAL A 173 6.19 -13.67 -0.65
CA VAL A 173 6.40 -12.22 -0.82
C VAL A 173 7.38 -11.61 0.18
N LEU A 174 7.57 -12.29 1.32
CA LEU A 174 8.50 -11.90 2.36
C LEU A 174 9.15 -13.16 2.94
N CYS A 175 10.48 -13.14 3.03
CA CYS A 175 11.31 -14.20 3.58
C CYS A 175 11.93 -13.77 4.92
N CYS A 176 12.96 -14.49 5.38
CA CYS A 176 13.64 -14.23 6.65
C CYS A 176 12.76 -14.41 7.90
N GLU A 177 11.60 -15.04 7.79
CA GLU A 177 10.74 -15.38 8.91
C GLU A 177 10.89 -16.85 9.31
N SER A 178 10.41 -17.21 10.51
CA SER A 178 10.40 -18.61 10.95
C SER A 178 9.66 -19.56 9.99
N ILE A 179 8.69 -19.04 9.24
CA ILE A 179 7.88 -19.81 8.29
C ILE A 179 8.51 -19.95 6.90
N SER A 180 9.57 -19.19 6.60
CA SER A 180 10.21 -19.16 5.28
C SER A 180 10.99 -20.44 4.93
N GLY A 181 11.06 -21.39 5.86
CA GLY A 181 11.74 -22.67 5.71
C GLY A 181 13.20 -22.64 6.15
N THR A 182 13.95 -23.68 5.79
CA THR A 182 15.38 -23.82 6.09
C THR A 182 16.20 -23.41 4.86
N PRO A 183 17.25 -22.58 5.01
CA PRO A 183 18.12 -22.21 3.89
C PRO A 183 18.84 -23.43 3.33
N ASN A 184 19.03 -23.51 2.01
CA ASN A 184 19.73 -24.64 1.38
C ASN A 184 21.25 -24.50 1.50
N ALA A 185 21.74 -23.27 1.66
CA ALA A 185 23.15 -22.96 1.83
C ALA A 185 23.36 -21.87 2.90
N PRO A 186 24.52 -21.80 3.56
CA PRO A 186 24.77 -20.80 4.61
C PRO A 186 24.60 -19.34 4.17
N ASN A 187 24.81 -19.03 2.90
CA ASN A 187 24.64 -17.69 2.33
C ASN A 187 23.18 -17.35 1.97
N GLU A 188 22.25 -18.30 2.13
CA GLU A 188 20.80 -18.08 2.03
C GLU A 188 20.16 -17.86 3.40
N ALA A 189 20.96 -17.89 4.48
CA ALA A 189 20.49 -17.70 5.84
C ALA A 189 20.43 -16.21 6.18
N ALA A 190 19.27 -15.76 6.66
CA ALA A 190 19.02 -14.37 7.02
C ALA A 190 20.09 -13.83 7.98
N GLY A 191 20.66 -12.69 7.62
CA GLY A 191 21.67 -12.01 8.44
C GLY A 191 21.16 -11.60 9.82
N TYR A 192 22.08 -11.15 10.68
CA TYR A 192 21.67 -10.53 11.94
C TYR A 192 20.93 -9.23 11.62
N TRP A 193 21.61 -8.20 11.11
CA TRP A 193 21.06 -6.86 10.87
C TRP A 193 19.99 -6.71 9.77
N GLY A 194 19.64 -7.78 9.07
CA GLY A 194 18.86 -7.72 7.84
C GLY A 194 19.47 -8.61 6.76
N ASP A 195 18.81 -8.65 5.60
CA ASP A 195 19.24 -9.45 4.46
C ASP A 195 19.02 -8.66 3.14
N TYR A 196 19.75 -9.03 2.08
CA TYR A 196 19.64 -8.38 0.76
C TYR A 196 18.55 -9.00 -0.13
N HIS A 197 17.92 -10.10 0.29
CA HIS A 197 16.77 -10.68 -0.39
C HIS A 197 15.46 -9.99 -0.01
N VAL A 198 14.32 -10.60 -0.33
CA VAL A 198 12.97 -10.06 -0.04
C VAL A 198 12.64 -10.19 1.46
N CYS A 199 13.30 -9.36 2.27
CA CYS A 199 13.15 -9.35 3.72
C CYS A 199 13.02 -7.92 4.25
N ASP A 200 12.28 -7.78 5.34
CA ASP A 200 12.04 -6.51 6.02
C ASP A 200 12.95 -6.34 7.25
N MET A 201 12.83 -5.21 7.94
CA MET A 201 13.78 -4.85 8.99
C MET A 201 13.43 -5.48 10.35
N PRO A 202 14.38 -6.17 11.00
CA PRO A 202 14.23 -6.59 12.38
C PRO A 202 14.33 -5.42 13.36
N TRP A 203 13.76 -5.62 14.56
CA TRP A 203 13.71 -4.56 15.59
C TRP A 203 15.09 -4.03 15.99
N TYR A 204 16.11 -4.89 16.11
CA TYR A 204 17.43 -4.46 16.55
C TYR A 204 18.13 -3.55 15.53
N SER A 205 17.82 -3.64 14.24
CA SER A 205 18.34 -2.70 13.23
C SER A 205 17.65 -1.33 13.35
N ILE A 206 16.36 -1.32 13.66
CA ILE A 206 15.64 -0.08 14.00
C ILE A 206 16.21 0.52 15.29
N ASP A 207 16.53 -0.32 16.28
CA ASP A 207 17.12 0.11 17.55
C ASP A 207 18.49 0.76 17.36
N ASP A 208 19.37 0.13 16.58
CA ASP A 208 20.69 0.66 16.22
C ASP A 208 20.58 1.96 15.42
N LEU A 209 19.70 2.03 14.42
CA LEU A 209 19.41 3.27 13.69
C LEU A 209 19.05 4.40 14.66
N MET A 210 18.14 4.14 15.60
CA MET A 210 17.71 5.14 16.58
C MET A 210 18.85 5.55 17.52
N GLU A 211 19.72 4.62 17.92
CA GLU A 211 20.92 4.93 18.70
C GLU A 211 21.84 5.87 17.92
N GLN A 212 22.11 5.61 16.64
CA GLN A 212 22.92 6.49 15.79
C GLN A 212 22.28 7.87 15.63
N LEU A 213 20.97 7.94 15.41
CA LEU A 213 20.24 9.20 15.28
C LEU A 213 20.29 10.04 16.56
N SER A 214 20.32 9.40 17.74
CA SER A 214 20.41 10.11 19.02
C SER A 214 21.71 10.91 19.20
N GLN A 215 22.75 10.61 18.42
CA GLN A 215 24.03 11.33 18.41
C GLN A 215 23.99 12.62 17.57
N HIS A 216 22.84 12.94 16.97
CA HIS A 216 22.67 14.08 16.09
C HIS A 216 21.60 15.05 16.57
N ASN A 217 21.87 16.35 16.38
CA ASN A 217 20.90 17.40 16.62
C ASN A 217 20.15 17.73 15.32
N PHE A 218 18.84 17.52 15.31
CA PHE A 218 17.97 17.86 14.20
C PHE A 218 17.05 19.02 14.56
N SER A 219 16.73 19.86 13.59
CA SER A 219 15.75 20.93 13.76
C SER A 219 14.32 20.37 13.79
N TRP A 220 14.06 19.36 12.96
CA TRP A 220 12.83 18.57 12.93
C TRP A 220 13.05 17.30 12.09
N VAL A 221 12.05 16.42 12.10
CA VAL A 221 12.03 15.16 11.36
C VAL A 221 10.81 15.09 10.45
N TYR A 222 10.98 14.59 9.24
CA TYR A 222 9.90 14.11 8.38
C TYR A 222 9.86 12.59 8.47
N LEU A 223 8.66 12.03 8.70
CA LEU A 223 8.43 10.59 8.71
C LEU A 223 7.37 10.27 7.65
N THR A 224 7.73 9.66 6.53
CA THR A 224 6.83 9.49 5.38
C THR A 224 6.17 8.12 5.27
N GLY A 225 5.92 7.46 6.40
CA GLY A 225 5.07 6.27 6.48
C GLY A 225 5.81 4.96 6.23
N ASP A 226 5.04 3.94 5.89
CA ASP A 226 5.47 2.56 5.63
C ASP A 226 6.26 1.96 6.79
N LEU A 227 5.59 1.93 7.94
CA LEU A 227 6.09 1.36 9.19
C LEU A 227 5.86 -0.14 9.30
N ILE A 228 4.83 -0.65 8.62
CA ILE A 228 4.39 -2.04 8.70
C ILE A 228 5.12 -2.86 7.64
N GLY A 229 5.61 -4.04 7.99
CA GLY A 229 6.22 -4.96 7.02
C GLY A 229 5.25 -5.48 5.97
N HIS A 230 5.78 -6.14 4.96
CA HIS A 230 5.09 -6.72 3.82
C HIS A 230 4.41 -8.07 4.14
N GLN A 231 4.19 -8.38 5.42
CA GLN A 231 3.48 -9.61 5.82
C GLN A 231 2.00 -9.54 5.47
N ILE A 232 1.59 -10.15 4.36
CA ILE A 232 0.18 -10.16 3.96
C ILE A 232 -0.71 -10.93 4.96
N ALA A 233 -0.19 -12.00 5.57
CA ALA A 233 -0.96 -12.88 6.45
C ALA A 233 -0.88 -12.53 7.95
N ALA A 234 -0.02 -11.58 8.34
CA ALA A 234 0.23 -11.21 9.73
C ALA A 234 -0.12 -9.74 10.04
N THR A 235 -0.94 -9.11 9.19
CA THR A 235 -1.47 -7.76 9.42
C THR A 235 -2.90 -7.80 9.95
N SER A 236 -3.24 -6.81 10.77
CA SER A 236 -4.60 -6.58 11.27
C SER A 236 -4.68 -5.19 11.88
N PRO A 237 -5.88 -4.62 12.08
CA PRO A 237 -6.02 -3.34 12.79
C PRO A 237 -5.29 -3.31 14.14
N ARG A 238 -5.30 -4.43 14.88
CA ARG A 238 -4.61 -4.55 16.16
C ARG A 238 -3.08 -4.57 15.98
N ILE A 239 -2.56 -5.45 15.14
CA ILE A 239 -1.11 -5.62 14.96
C ILE A 239 -0.50 -4.34 14.39
N ASN A 240 -1.11 -3.76 13.36
CA ASN A 240 -0.63 -2.52 12.75
C ASN A 240 -0.65 -1.36 13.75
N SER A 241 -1.71 -1.24 14.57
CA SER A 241 -1.78 -0.25 15.65
C SER A 241 -0.64 -0.42 16.65
N ASP A 242 -0.32 -1.66 17.04
CA ASP A 242 0.74 -1.94 18.01
C ASP A 242 2.13 -1.59 17.44
N ILE A 243 2.38 -1.87 16.16
CA ILE A 243 3.62 -1.47 15.47
C ILE A 243 3.74 0.06 15.38
N ILE A 244 2.69 0.76 14.95
CA ILE A 244 2.67 2.23 14.86
C ILE A 244 2.98 2.85 16.22
N LYS A 245 2.35 2.34 17.29
CA LYS A 245 2.59 2.80 18.67
C LYS A 245 4.02 2.52 19.13
N LYS A 246 4.55 1.32 18.85
CA LYS A 246 5.91 0.91 19.22
C LYS A 246 6.96 1.80 18.57
N ILE A 247 6.86 2.05 17.26
CA ILE A 247 7.79 2.91 16.53
C ILE A 247 7.62 4.37 16.96
N SER A 248 6.38 4.85 17.12
CA SER A 248 6.11 6.21 17.60
C SER A 248 6.72 6.44 18.99
N GLN A 249 6.59 5.46 19.90
CA GLN A 249 7.21 5.53 21.21
C GLN A 249 8.74 5.56 21.13
N LYS A 250 9.35 4.68 20.32
CA LYS A 250 10.81 4.65 20.13
C LYS A 250 11.33 5.97 19.56
N LEU A 251 10.61 6.58 18.62
CA LEU A 251 10.92 7.91 18.08
C LEU A 251 10.83 8.99 19.17
N ARG A 252 9.78 8.98 19.99
CA ARG A 252 9.64 9.94 21.12
C ARG A 252 10.80 9.83 22.10
N ASP A 253 11.18 8.61 22.48
CA ASP A 253 12.26 8.38 23.45
C ASP A 253 13.63 8.81 22.89
N THR A 254 13.84 8.57 21.59
CA THR A 254 15.10 8.87 20.90
C THR A 254 15.25 10.36 20.61
N LEU A 255 14.23 10.97 20.03
CA LEU A 255 14.26 12.35 19.52
C LEU A 255 13.83 13.39 20.57
N LYS A 256 13.23 12.95 21.68
CA LYS A 256 12.82 13.77 22.83
C LYS A 256 11.94 14.95 22.43
N ASN A 257 12.54 16.14 22.31
CA ASN A 257 11.87 17.41 22.03
C ASN A 257 11.93 17.81 20.55
N VAL A 258 12.63 17.05 19.69
CA VAL A 258 12.66 17.32 18.26
C VAL A 258 11.28 16.97 17.68
N PRO A 259 10.58 17.92 17.03
CA PRO A 259 9.27 17.64 16.45
C PRO A 259 9.38 16.71 15.24
N VAL A 260 8.46 15.75 15.16
CA VAL A 260 8.29 14.85 14.02
C VAL A 260 7.03 15.24 13.27
N TYR A 261 7.12 15.35 11.95
CA TYR A 261 6.00 15.60 11.05
C TYR A 261 5.74 14.33 10.24
N PRO A 262 4.89 13.43 10.75
CA PRO A 262 4.60 12.16 10.12
C PRO A 262 3.54 12.28 9.01
N ILE A 263 3.49 11.31 8.12
CA ILE A 263 2.36 11.06 7.20
C ILE A 263 2.22 9.55 6.97
N LEU A 264 1.05 9.11 6.49
CA LEU A 264 0.74 7.70 6.23
C LEU A 264 1.40 7.26 4.92
N GLY A 265 1.95 6.04 4.90
CA GLY A 265 2.25 5.27 3.70
C GLY A 265 1.09 4.33 3.36
N ASN A 266 1.30 3.43 2.41
CA ASN A 266 0.26 2.51 1.94
C ASN A 266 0.20 1.21 2.76
N HIS A 267 1.22 0.92 3.59
CA HIS A 267 1.28 -0.28 4.43
C HIS A 267 0.62 -0.15 5.81
N GLU A 268 0.31 1.07 6.27
CA GLU A 268 -0.41 1.27 7.53
C GLU A 268 -1.81 0.61 7.63
N PRO A 269 -2.70 0.66 6.61
CA PRO A 269 -4.03 0.09 6.72
C PRO A 269 -4.01 -1.44 6.69
N ASN A 270 -5.16 -2.02 7.03
CA ASN A 270 -5.45 -3.43 6.82
C ASN A 270 -6.88 -3.54 6.27
N PRO A 271 -7.09 -4.07 5.05
CA PRO A 271 -6.06 -4.59 4.13
C PRO A 271 -5.02 -3.54 3.70
N VAL A 272 -3.86 -4.00 3.25
CA VAL A 272 -2.82 -3.12 2.67
C VAL A 272 -3.40 -2.29 1.52
N ASP A 273 -2.92 -1.08 1.32
CA ASP A 273 -3.36 -0.09 0.31
C ASP A 273 -4.77 0.47 0.47
N ALA A 274 -5.65 -0.18 1.23
CA ALA A 274 -7.06 0.19 1.33
C ALA A 274 -7.26 1.40 2.25
N PHE A 275 -7.68 2.53 1.67
CA PHE A 275 -8.05 3.75 2.39
C PHE A 275 -9.48 4.16 2.05
N SER A 276 -10.38 3.93 3.00
CA SER A 276 -11.78 4.30 2.84
C SER A 276 -12.01 5.80 3.08
N PRO A 277 -12.88 6.47 2.29
CA PRO A 277 -13.30 7.84 2.58
C PRO A 277 -14.22 7.89 3.82
N GLU A 278 -14.34 9.08 4.44
CA GLU A 278 -15.12 9.33 5.67
C GLU A 278 -16.58 8.83 5.61
N ILE A 279 -17.18 8.79 4.42
CA ILE A 279 -18.55 8.30 4.21
C ILE A 279 -18.72 6.79 4.46
N VAL A 280 -17.62 6.01 4.46
CA VAL A 280 -17.63 4.56 4.66
C VAL A 280 -17.53 4.24 6.16
N THR A 281 -18.65 3.80 6.73
CA THR A 281 -18.78 3.51 8.18
C THR A 281 -18.82 2.02 8.50
N LYS A 282 -18.92 1.13 7.50
CA LYS A 282 -18.94 -0.33 7.70
C LYS A 282 -17.60 -0.78 8.30
N SER A 283 -17.63 -1.32 9.51
CA SER A 283 -16.42 -1.64 10.29
C SER A 283 -15.46 -2.63 9.63
N THR A 284 -15.97 -3.49 8.74
CA THR A 284 -15.14 -4.46 7.99
C THR A 284 -14.36 -3.84 6.84
N VAL A 285 -14.64 -2.58 6.48
CA VAL A 285 -14.02 -1.88 5.33
C VAL A 285 -13.42 -0.54 5.74
N SER A 286 -14.02 0.13 6.73
CA SER A 286 -13.59 1.45 7.18
C SER A 286 -12.20 1.43 7.79
N THR A 287 -11.33 2.32 7.33
CA THR A 287 -9.98 2.54 7.89
C THR A 287 -9.94 3.64 8.95
N GLN A 288 -11.10 4.05 9.48
CA GLN A 288 -11.18 5.06 10.55
C GLN A 288 -10.41 4.66 11.81
N TRP A 289 -10.27 3.36 12.08
CA TRP A 289 -9.45 2.86 13.21
C TRP A 289 -8.00 3.37 13.10
N LEU A 290 -7.42 3.36 11.89
CA LEU A 290 -6.05 3.79 11.64
C LEU A 290 -5.93 5.29 11.88
N LEU A 291 -6.82 6.07 11.28
CA LEU A 291 -6.85 7.53 11.42
C LEU A 291 -7.00 7.95 12.89
N ASN A 292 -7.77 7.20 13.68
CA ASN A 292 -7.91 7.44 15.11
C ASN A 292 -6.60 7.15 15.86
N VAL A 293 -5.93 6.03 15.58
CA VAL A 293 -4.65 5.67 16.20
C VAL A 293 -3.58 6.71 15.89
N VAL A 294 -3.41 7.09 14.63
CA VAL A 294 -2.39 8.06 14.26
C VAL A 294 -2.72 9.47 14.76
N ALA A 295 -3.99 9.86 14.85
CA ALA A 295 -4.36 11.13 15.47
C ALA A 295 -3.95 11.20 16.95
N GLU A 296 -4.05 10.09 17.68
CA GLU A 296 -3.58 10.03 19.07
C GLU A 296 -2.04 10.09 19.15
N GLU A 297 -1.34 9.25 18.40
CA GLU A 297 0.13 9.19 18.44
C GLU A 297 0.78 10.51 17.97
N TRP A 298 0.26 11.11 16.90
CA TRP A 298 0.87 12.28 16.28
C TRP A 298 0.56 13.58 17.01
N ALA A 299 -0.49 13.62 17.83
CA ALA A 299 -0.82 14.79 18.63
C ALA A 299 0.28 15.15 19.65
N TYR A 300 1.16 14.20 19.99
CA TYR A 300 2.36 14.50 20.77
C TYR A 300 3.23 15.58 20.11
N TRP A 301 3.43 15.53 18.78
CA TRP A 301 4.24 16.50 18.06
C TRP A 301 3.43 17.66 17.45
N LEU A 302 2.19 17.40 17.06
CA LEU A 302 1.37 18.33 16.29
C LEU A 302 0.38 19.13 17.14
N GLY A 303 0.15 18.72 18.38
CA GLY A 303 -0.88 19.26 19.25
C GLY A 303 -2.29 18.69 18.96
N PRO A 304 -3.26 18.95 19.86
CA PRO A 304 -4.60 18.37 19.77
C PRO A 304 -5.41 18.85 18.57
N ASP A 305 -5.17 20.07 18.07
CA ASP A 305 -5.94 20.65 16.96
C ASP A 305 -5.76 19.88 15.65
N ALA A 306 -4.56 19.32 15.43
CA ALA A 306 -4.24 18.53 14.24
C ALA A 306 -5.09 17.25 14.14
N LYS A 307 -5.58 16.72 15.27
CA LYS A 307 -6.41 15.51 15.30
C LYS A 307 -7.63 15.60 14.39
N THR A 308 -8.20 16.81 14.22
CA THR A 308 -9.42 17.01 13.44
C THR A 308 -9.22 16.62 11.97
N THR A 309 -8.17 17.15 11.32
CA THR A 309 -7.91 16.82 9.90
C THR A 309 -7.31 15.43 9.74
N ILE A 310 -6.50 14.98 10.71
CA ILE A 310 -5.93 13.63 10.70
C ILE A 310 -7.06 12.59 10.76
N ARG A 311 -8.04 12.74 11.66
CA ARG A 311 -9.19 11.82 11.74
C ARG A 311 -10.08 11.89 10.51
N LYS A 312 -10.12 13.03 9.82
CA LYS A 312 -10.93 13.22 8.61
C LYS A 312 -10.35 12.51 7.39
N GLY A 313 -9.04 12.49 7.22
CA GLY A 313 -8.44 11.89 6.02
C GLY A 313 -6.94 11.62 6.09
N GLY A 314 -6.34 11.61 7.27
CA GLY A 314 -4.92 11.32 7.45
C GLY A 314 -4.00 12.43 6.97
N TYR A 315 -4.49 13.67 6.80
CA TYR A 315 -3.71 14.82 6.34
C TYR A 315 -3.75 15.95 7.36
N TYR A 316 -2.78 16.87 7.28
CA TYR A 316 -2.76 18.07 8.11
C TYR A 316 -1.84 19.15 7.53
N SER A 317 -1.90 20.34 8.13
CA SER A 317 -0.90 21.37 7.93
C SER A 317 -0.57 22.06 9.25
N THR A 318 0.70 22.37 9.48
CA THR A 318 1.14 23.08 10.68
C THR A 318 2.27 24.07 10.38
N VAL A 319 2.34 25.14 11.17
CA VAL A 319 3.43 26.11 11.10
C VAL A 319 4.58 25.59 11.96
N ILE A 320 5.74 25.37 11.36
CA ILE A 320 6.90 24.84 12.07
C ILE A 320 7.80 25.96 12.63
N ARG A 321 7.73 27.14 12.02
CA ARG A 321 8.36 28.40 12.46
C ARG A 321 7.78 29.58 11.67
N PRO A 322 8.01 30.84 12.09
CA PRO A 322 7.61 32.00 11.30
C PRO A 322 8.11 31.90 9.85
N GLY A 323 7.18 32.01 8.91
CA GLY A 323 7.47 31.94 7.47
C GLY A 323 7.65 30.53 6.88
N LEU A 324 7.47 29.45 7.66
CA LEU A 324 7.57 28.07 7.15
C LEU A 324 6.45 27.18 7.69
N ARG A 325 5.74 26.54 6.76
CA ARG A 325 4.58 25.66 7.01
C ARG A 325 4.81 24.31 6.34
N VAL A 326 4.48 23.24 7.05
CA VAL A 326 4.40 21.89 6.49
C VAL A 326 2.96 21.61 6.05
N ILE A 327 2.84 20.93 4.92
CA ILE A 327 1.58 20.36 4.41
C ILE A 327 1.85 18.87 4.23
N ALA A 328 1.22 18.04 5.06
CA ALA A 328 1.34 16.59 5.01
C ALA A 328 0.10 16.03 4.30
N LEU A 329 0.31 15.45 3.12
CA LEU A 329 -0.75 14.97 2.23
C LEU A 329 -0.84 13.46 2.30
N ASN A 330 -2.04 12.93 2.53
CA ASN A 330 -2.30 11.50 2.39
C ASN A 330 -2.39 11.16 0.90
N SER A 331 -1.28 10.75 0.29
CA SER A 331 -1.20 10.37 -1.11
C SER A 331 -1.92 9.05 -1.44
N ASN A 332 -2.29 8.26 -0.44
CA ASN A 332 -3.01 6.99 -0.69
C ASN A 332 -4.39 7.19 -1.31
N VAL A 333 -4.98 8.39 -1.18
CA VAL A 333 -6.26 8.71 -1.82
C VAL A 333 -6.16 8.67 -3.35
N CYS A 334 -4.99 8.95 -3.93
CA CYS A 334 -4.74 8.83 -5.37
C CYS A 334 -3.91 7.60 -5.76
N PHE A 335 -3.63 6.70 -4.81
CA PHE A 335 -2.85 5.50 -5.08
C PHE A 335 -3.66 4.49 -5.89
N THR A 336 -3.04 3.89 -6.90
CA THR A 336 -3.74 3.03 -7.88
C THR A 336 -4.19 1.69 -7.31
N ASN A 337 -3.63 1.27 -6.18
CA ASN A 337 -4.06 0.06 -5.48
C ASN A 337 -5.12 0.31 -4.41
N ASN A 338 -5.47 1.57 -4.12
CA ASN A 338 -6.50 1.88 -3.13
C ASN A 338 -7.88 1.47 -3.65
N MET A 339 -8.31 0.26 -3.26
CA MET A 339 -9.59 -0.35 -3.59
C MET A 339 -10.37 -0.72 -2.33
#